data_AF-V4TGW7-F1
#
_entry.id   AF-V4TGW7-F1
#
_cell.length_a   1.000
_cell.length_b   1.000
_cell.length_c   1.000
_cell.angle_alpha   90.00
_cell.angle_beta   90.00
_cell.angle_gamma   90.00
#
_symmetry.space_group_name_H-M   'P 1'
#
loop_
_entity.id
_entity.type
_entity.pdbx_description
1 polymer ?
#
loop_
_entity_poly.entity_id
_entity_poly.type
_entity_poly.pdbx_seq_one_letter_code
_entity_poly.pdbx_strand_id
1 'polypeptide(L)'
;AQSAAQCKEERRILVNACKSVITRRPPSAYCCQRLRVTNANCVCPVITPQLAALIDVNYAIRVIQSCGRQVPRHFKCGSITTP
;
A
#
# COMPACT_ATOMS: atom_id res chain seq x y z
N ALA A 1 18.99 -8.01 -1.41
CA ALA A 1 18.42 -6.71 -1.01
C ALA A 1 17.78 -6.05 -2.25
N GLN A 2 16.60 -5.44 -2.12
CA GLN A 2 16.01 -4.67 -3.23
C GLN A 2 16.78 -3.35 -3.42
N SER A 3 17.04 -2.95 -4.66
CA SER A 3 17.72 -1.68 -4.96
C SER A 3 16.75 -0.49 -4.90
N ALA A 4 17.29 0.73 -4.73
CA ALA A 4 16.49 1.95 -4.74
C ALA A 4 15.71 2.12 -6.07
N ALA A 5 16.30 1.72 -7.20
CA ALA A 5 15.66 1.73 -8.50
C ALA A 5 14.48 0.75 -8.57
N GLN A 6 14.65 -0.47 -8.05
CA GLN A 6 13.56 -1.46 -7.97
C GLN A 6 12.41 -0.94 -7.10
N CYS A 7 12.71 -0.36 -5.94
CA CYS A 7 11.67 0.22 -5.09
C CYS A 7 10.94 1.41 -5.75
N LYS A 8 11.64 2.23 -6.55
CA LYS A 8 11.01 3.32 -7.32
C LYS A 8 9.98 2.75 -8.29
N GLU A 9 10.34 1.68 -9.01
CA GLU A 9 9.44 1.06 -9.96
C GLU A 9 8.28 0.31 -9.29
N GLU A 10 8.54 -0.45 -8.21
CA GLU A 10 7.47 -1.10 -7.44
C GLU A 10 6.42 -0.12 -6.93
N ARG A 11 6.87 1.05 -6.45
CA ARG A 11 5.98 2.13 -6.01
C ARG A 11 5.15 2.68 -7.16
N ARG A 12 5.78 2.99 -8.30
CA ARG A 12 5.08 3.51 -9.49
C ARG A 12 3.99 2.54 -9.94
N ILE A 13 4.32 1.27 -10.03
CA ILE A 13 3.38 0.20 -10.42
C ILE A 13 2.24 0.10 -9.41
N LEU A 14 2.54 0.05 -8.11
CA LEU A 14 1.52 -0.05 -7.06
C LEU A 14 0.55 1.13 -7.10
N VAL A 15 1.07 2.36 -7.18
CA VAL A 15 0.24 3.57 -7.24
C VAL A 15 -0.67 3.52 -8.46
N ASN A 16 -0.15 3.19 -9.64
CA ASN A 16 -0.96 3.11 -10.86
C ASN A 16 -2.02 2.01 -10.80
N ALA A 17 -1.70 0.85 -10.24
CA ALA A 17 -2.63 -0.26 -10.10
C ALA A 17 -3.77 0.04 -9.12
N CYS A 18 -3.46 0.74 -8.02
CA CYS A 18 -4.34 0.87 -6.86
C CYS A 18 -4.92 2.29 -6.65
N LYS A 19 -4.89 3.18 -7.66
CA LYS A 19 -5.48 4.53 -7.56
C LYS A 19 -6.95 4.50 -7.10
N SER A 20 -7.70 3.46 -7.47
CA SER A 20 -9.10 3.28 -7.08
C SER A 20 -9.29 3.15 -5.57
N VAL A 21 -8.30 2.65 -4.84
CA VAL A 21 -8.36 2.46 -3.39
C VAL A 21 -8.43 3.80 -2.66
N ILE A 22 -7.73 4.82 -3.17
CA ILE A 22 -7.73 6.19 -2.61
C ILE A 22 -9.15 6.77 -2.70
N THR A 23 -9.89 6.48 -3.77
CA THR A 23 -11.26 6.95 -3.97
C THR A 23 -12.33 5.99 -3.44
N ARG A 24 -11.95 5.09 -2.51
CA ARG A 24 -12.82 4.06 -1.90
C ARG A 24 -13.55 3.17 -2.90
N ARG A 25 -12.99 2.98 -4.09
CA ARG A 25 -13.50 2.04 -5.09
C ARG A 25 -12.86 0.67 -4.91
N PRO A 26 -13.53 -0.42 -5.34
CA PRO A 26 -12.97 -1.76 -5.25
C PRO A 26 -11.61 -1.87 -5.97
N PRO A 27 -10.70 -2.73 -5.48
CA PRO A 27 -9.43 -2.98 -6.15
C PRO A 27 -9.66 -3.77 -7.46
N SER A 28 -8.83 -3.50 -8.46
CA SER A 28 -8.71 -4.40 -9.62
C SER A 28 -7.95 -5.67 -9.26
N ALA A 29 -8.07 -6.72 -10.07
CA ALA A 29 -7.26 -7.94 -9.92
C ALA A 29 -5.75 -7.62 -9.95
N TYR A 30 -5.35 -6.69 -10.81
CA TYR A 30 -3.96 -6.23 -10.88
C TYR A 30 -3.53 -5.48 -9.62
N CYS A 31 -4.38 -4.63 -9.04
CA CYS A 31 -4.11 -4.01 -7.75
C CYS A 31 -3.90 -5.08 -6.66
N CYS A 32 -4.77 -6.09 -6.57
CA CYS A 32 -4.59 -7.17 -5.59
C CYS A 32 -3.28 -7.94 -5.79
N GLN A 33 -2.90 -8.23 -7.04
CA GLN A 33 -1.60 -8.85 -7.32
C GLN A 33 -0.45 -8.00 -6.79
N ARG A 34 -0.48 -6.68 -7.06
CA ARG A 34 0.56 -5.75 -6.58
C ARG A 34 0.58 -5.64 -5.07
N LEU A 35 -0.59 -5.61 -4.41
CA LEU A 35 -0.67 -5.59 -2.95
C LEU A 35 -0.08 -6.85 -2.32
N ARG A 36 -0.15 -8.02 -2.97
CA ARG A 36 0.48 -9.26 -2.47
C ARG A 36 2.00 -9.23 -2.58
N VAL A 37 2.53 -8.75 -3.71
CA VAL A 37 3.95 -8.93 -4.06
C VAL A 37 4.85 -7.73 -3.74
N THR A 38 4.30 -6.52 -3.66
CA THR A 38 5.11 -5.32 -3.41
C THR A 38 5.67 -5.33 -1.98
N ASN A 39 6.96 -5.05 -1.83
CA ASN A 39 7.60 -5.07 -0.54
C ASN A 39 7.24 -3.82 0.28
N ALA A 40 6.86 -4.01 1.55
CA ALA A 40 6.53 -2.91 2.44
C ALA A 40 7.73 -1.96 2.64
N ASN A 41 8.96 -2.47 2.63
CA ASN A 41 10.17 -1.66 2.77
C ASN A 41 10.36 -0.65 1.64
N CYS A 42 9.81 -0.92 0.45
CA CYS A 42 9.82 0.05 -0.65
C CYS A 42 8.75 1.14 -0.48
N VAL A 43 7.62 0.83 0.16
CA VAL A 43 6.45 1.72 0.25
C VAL A 43 6.47 2.56 1.51
N CYS A 44 6.73 1.98 2.67
CA CYS A 44 6.64 2.67 3.95
C CYS A 44 7.47 3.96 4.07
N PRO A 45 8.71 4.03 3.54
CA PRO A 45 9.50 5.26 3.62
C PRO A 45 8.90 6.46 2.87
N VAL A 46 7.99 6.25 1.92
CA VAL A 46 7.36 7.34 1.15
C VAL A 46 5.97 7.72 1.66
N ILE A 47 5.45 7.02 2.68
CA ILE A 47 4.19 7.38 3.33
C ILE A 47 4.44 8.55 4.28
N THR A 48 4.35 9.76 3.72
CA THR A 48 4.41 11.03 4.47
C THR A 48 3.07 11.35 5.13
N PRO A 49 3.01 12.31 6.08
CA PRO A 49 1.76 12.72 6.69
C PRO A 49 0.74 13.25 5.67
N GLN A 50 1.21 13.99 4.66
CA GLN A 50 0.36 14.51 3.58
C GLN A 50 -0.25 13.38 2.76
N LEU A 51 0.51 12.33 2.44
CA LEU A 51 -0.02 11.17 1.72
C LEU A 51 -0.97 10.35 2.61
N ALA A 52 -0.62 10.17 3.89
CA ALA A 52 -1.46 9.47 4.85
C ALA A 52 -2.84 10.13 5.01
N ALA A 53 -2.90 11.47 4.96
CA ALA A 53 -4.16 12.22 5.03
C ALA A 53 -5.13 11.94 3.87
N LEU A 54 -4.64 11.43 2.74
CA LEU A 54 -5.46 11.08 1.57
C LEU A 54 -5.99 9.64 1.62
N ILE A 55 -5.51 8.82 2.55
CA ILE A 55 -5.76 7.38 2.59
C ILE A 55 -6.69 7.07 3.77
N ASP A 56 -7.85 6.49 3.49
CA ASP A 56 -8.62 5.81 4.53
C ASP A 56 -7.89 4.54 4.93
N VAL A 57 -7.18 4.59 6.05
CA VAL A 57 -6.35 3.49 6.56
C VAL A 57 -7.18 2.24 6.83
N ASN A 58 -8.37 2.37 7.42
CA ASN A 58 -9.23 1.23 7.74
C ASN A 58 -9.80 0.58 6.47
N TYR A 59 -10.13 1.37 5.46
CA TYR A 59 -10.53 0.85 4.15
C TYR A 59 -9.35 0.16 3.45
N ALA A 60 -8.17 0.79 3.43
CA ALA A 60 -6.97 0.22 2.82
C ALA A 60 -6.58 -1.12 3.46
N ILE A 61 -6.65 -1.24 4.79
CA ILE A 61 -6.40 -2.50 5.51
C ILE A 61 -7.38 -3.59 5.05
N ARG A 62 -8.68 -3.28 5.00
CA ARG A 62 -9.70 -4.23 4.53
C ARG A 62 -9.46 -4.68 3.09
N VAL A 63 -9.04 -3.77 2.21
CA VAL A 63 -8.67 -4.09 0.82
C VAL A 63 -7.45 -5.00 0.76
N ILE A 64 -6.41 -4.73 1.54
CA ILE A 64 -5.20 -5.57 1.56
C ILE A 64 -5.54 -6.99 2.05
N GLN A 65 -6.36 -7.08 3.08
CA GLN A 65 -6.84 -8.35 3.65
C GLN A 65 -7.74 -9.11 2.67
N SER A 66 -8.68 -8.44 1.99
CA SER A 66 -9.55 -9.07 0.98
C SER A 66 -8.78 -9.52 -0.26
N CYS A 67 -7.69 -8.81 -0.59
CA CYS A 67 -6.72 -9.27 -1.58
C CYS A 67 -5.87 -10.45 -1.06
N GLY A 68 -6.04 -10.95 0.17
CA GLY A 68 -5.35 -12.13 0.67
C GLY A 68 -3.95 -11.87 1.25
N ARG A 69 -3.65 -10.62 1.63
CA ARG A 69 -2.42 -10.28 2.35
C ARG A 69 -2.74 -9.92 3.79
N GLN A 70 -2.04 -10.53 4.73
CA GLN A 70 -2.17 -10.16 6.14
C GLN A 70 -1.51 -8.82 6.41
N VAL A 71 -2.15 -8.02 7.26
CA VAL A 71 -1.63 -6.76 7.76
C VAL A 71 -1.33 -6.94 9.25
N PRO A 72 -0.06 -6.82 9.69
CA PRO A 72 0.26 -6.94 11.10
C PRO A 72 -0.38 -5.80 11.90
N ARG A 73 -0.78 -6.09 13.15
CA ARG A 73 -1.31 -5.10 14.08
C ARG A 73 -0.21 -4.18 14.60
N HIS A 74 -0.54 -2.94 14.91
CA HIS A 74 0.39 -1.94 15.45
C HIS A 74 1.68 -1.77 14.64
N PHE A 75 1.59 -2.01 13.33
CA PHE A 75 2.69 -1.92 12.40
C PHE A 75 2.84 -0.49 11.90
N LYS A 76 4.04 0.07 12.05
CA LYS A 76 4.37 1.42 11.57
C LYS A 76 4.87 1.36 10.13
N CYS A 77 4.20 2.09 9.25
CA CYS A 77 4.56 2.24 7.85
C CYS A 77 4.60 3.73 7.48
N GLY A 78 5.79 4.32 7.62
CA GLY A 78 5.95 5.78 7.50
C GLY A 78 5.14 6.51 8.57
N SER A 79 4.23 7.38 8.14
CA SER A 79 3.32 8.13 9.02
C SER A 79 2.02 7.39 9.38
N ILE A 80 1.77 6.20 8.83
CA ILE A 80 0.60 5.36 9.18
C ILE A 80 1.00 4.33 10.22
N THR A 81 0.12 4.09 11.20
CA THR A 81 0.21 2.95 12.12
C THR A 81 -1.07 2.15 12.03
N THR A 82 -0.98 0.83 11.86
CA THR A 82 -2.16 -0.04 11.84
C THR A 82 -2.73 -0.20 13.26
N PRO A 83 -4.07 -0.28 13.41
CA PRO A 83 -4.71 -0.52 14.70
C PRO A 83 -4.52 -1.96 15.23
#